data_AF-A0A940UCT1-F1
#
_entry.id   AF-A0A940UCT1-F1
#
_cell.length_a   1.000
_cell.length_b   1.000
_cell.length_c   1.000
_cell.angle_alpha   90.00
_cell.angle_beta   90.00
_cell.angle_gamma   90.00
#
_symmetry.space_group_name_H-M   'P 1'
#
loop_
_entity.id
_entity.type
_entity.pdbx_description
1 polymer ?
#
loop_
_entity_poly.entity_id
_entity_poly.type
_entity_poly.pdbx_seq_one_letter_code
_entity_poly.pdbx_strand_id
1 'polypeptide(L)'
;MIMKKVIVTCLLFVMTCFVAGCDPINRHVVLSTIFDGVPSMPPPEQICTEYAEKRVEETRQEMALEKSARDAVTKQASQHLPYLEKNCSDCHDKTKKGGLVAPRNELCFVCHTDFVKGAYVHGPVAVGDCYACHLPHNSAFPSLLKTEAGAVCATCHREKRAASSLHDKAAAKQLGCLDCHDPHFSNAPFFLR
;
A
#
# COMPACT_ATOMS: atom_id res chain seq x y z
N MET A 1 7.84 9.70 -66.87
CA MET A 1 7.71 10.04 -65.43
C MET A 1 6.58 9.31 -64.70
N ILE A 2 5.55 8.79 -65.40
CA ILE A 2 4.41 8.09 -64.78
C ILE A 2 4.79 6.69 -64.27
N MET A 3 5.62 5.94 -65.01
CA MET A 3 6.00 4.56 -64.66
C MET A 3 6.84 4.46 -63.36
N LYS A 4 7.73 5.43 -63.09
CA LYS A 4 8.48 5.48 -61.81
C LYS A 4 7.57 5.80 -60.62
N LYS A 5 6.52 6.63 -60.79
CA LYS A 5 5.56 6.94 -59.71
C LYS A 5 4.69 5.75 -59.35
N VAL A 6 4.28 4.94 -60.33
CA VAL A 6 3.48 3.71 -60.12
C VAL A 6 4.30 2.64 -59.39
N ILE A 7 5.57 2.44 -59.76
CA ILE A 7 6.44 1.46 -59.10
C ILE A 7 6.71 1.87 -57.64
N VAL A 8 6.96 3.16 -57.37
CA VAL A 8 7.20 3.65 -56.00
C VAL A 8 5.93 3.59 -55.14
N THR A 9 4.74 3.82 -55.70
CA THR A 9 3.47 3.68 -54.97
C THR A 9 3.11 2.21 -54.69
N CYS A 10 3.35 1.29 -55.61
CA CYS A 10 3.18 -0.15 -55.34
C CYS A 10 4.15 -0.66 -54.26
N LEU A 11 5.42 -0.23 -54.27
CA LEU A 11 6.39 -0.62 -53.24
C LEU A 11 6.05 -0.05 -51.86
N LEU A 12 5.54 1.19 -51.79
CA LEU A 12 5.05 1.79 -50.55
C LEU A 12 3.80 1.09 -50.01
N PHE A 13 2.88 0.67 -50.89
CA PHE A 13 1.66 -0.05 -50.49
C PHE A 13 1.96 -1.45 -49.93
N VAL A 14 2.92 -2.17 -50.54
CA VAL A 14 3.40 -3.46 -50.04
C VAL A 14 4.11 -3.32 -48.69
N MET A 15 4.87 -2.22 -48.49
CA MET A 15 5.56 -1.97 -47.22
C MET A 15 4.59 -1.58 -46.09
N THR A 16 3.50 -0.87 -46.39
CA THR A 16 2.44 -0.56 -45.41
C THR A 16 1.61 -1.77 -44.99
N CYS A 17 1.42 -2.77 -45.87
CA CYS A 17 0.73 -4.02 -45.50
C CYS A 17 1.54 -4.90 -44.55
N PHE A 18 2.88 -4.82 -44.59
CA PHE A 18 3.76 -5.58 -43.69
C PHE A 18 3.71 -5.09 -42.23
N VAL A 19 3.28 -3.84 -42.00
CA VAL A 19 3.26 -3.21 -40.67
C VAL A 19 1.86 -3.28 -40.03
N ALA A 20 0.81 -3.62 -40.78
CA ALA A 20 -0.60 -3.51 -40.33
C ALA A 20 -1.18 -4.76 -39.65
N GLY A 21 -0.44 -5.87 -39.53
CA GLY A 21 -0.92 -7.08 -38.89
C GLY A 21 -0.66 -7.11 -37.38
N CYS A 22 -1.38 -6.31 -36.58
CA CYS A 22 -1.33 -6.40 -35.11
C CYS A 22 -1.96 -7.68 -34.56
N ASP A 23 -2.67 -8.44 -35.40
CA ASP A 23 -3.29 -9.71 -35.03
C ASP A 23 -2.33 -10.89 -35.34
N PRO A 24 -1.90 -11.65 -34.31
CA PRO A 24 -0.91 -12.71 -34.47
C PRO A 24 -1.41 -13.87 -35.35
N ILE A 25 -2.72 -14.09 -35.45
CA ILE A 25 -3.33 -15.14 -36.28
C ILE A 25 -3.27 -14.74 -37.76
N ASN A 26 -3.73 -13.54 -38.10
CA ASN A 26 -3.69 -13.02 -39.46
C ASN A 26 -2.24 -12.88 -39.96
N ARG A 27 -1.31 -12.50 -39.08
CA ARG A 27 0.12 -12.46 -39.41
C ARG A 27 0.66 -13.85 -39.76
N HIS A 28 0.29 -14.89 -39.02
CA HIS A 28 0.72 -16.26 -39.30
C HIS A 28 0.13 -16.78 -40.62
N VAL A 29 -1.14 -16.50 -40.91
CA VAL A 29 -1.79 -16.87 -42.19
C VAL A 29 -1.08 -16.21 -43.37
N VAL A 30 -0.79 -14.91 -43.29
CA VAL A 30 -0.06 -14.20 -44.36
C VAL A 30 1.35 -14.74 -44.52
N LEU A 31 2.08 -14.96 -43.42
CA LEU A 31 3.46 -15.46 -43.48
C LEU A 31 3.54 -16.88 -44.04
N SER A 32 2.64 -17.77 -43.63
CA SER A 32 2.57 -19.15 -44.15
C SER A 32 2.13 -19.22 -45.62
N THR A 33 1.49 -18.17 -46.13
CA THR A 33 1.12 -18.09 -47.57
C THR A 33 2.30 -17.63 -48.43
N ILE A 34 3.20 -16.80 -47.90
CA ILE A 34 4.29 -16.17 -48.67
C ILE A 34 5.61 -16.91 -48.49
N PHE A 35 5.86 -17.48 -47.31
CA PHE A 35 7.12 -18.11 -46.97
C PHE A 35 6.93 -19.61 -46.69
N ASP A 36 7.60 -20.44 -47.47
CA ASP A 36 7.73 -21.87 -47.17
C ASP A 36 8.63 -22.07 -45.94
N GLY A 37 8.18 -22.90 -45.00
CA GLY A 37 8.91 -23.22 -43.75
C GLY A 37 8.47 -22.45 -42.50
N VAL A 38 7.34 -21.74 -42.52
CA VAL A 38 6.77 -21.12 -41.32
C VAL A 38 6.29 -22.21 -40.34
N PRO A 39 6.77 -22.22 -39.08
CA PRO A 39 6.32 -23.19 -38.08
C PRO A 39 4.80 -23.11 -37.84
N SER A 40 4.17 -24.25 -37.54
CA SER A 40 2.75 -24.28 -37.18
C SER A 40 2.50 -23.49 -35.89
N MET A 41 1.38 -22.78 -35.80
CA MET A 41 0.98 -22.14 -34.56
C MET A 41 0.81 -23.18 -33.44
N PRO A 42 1.16 -22.83 -32.19
CA PRO A 42 0.87 -23.67 -31.04
C PRO A 42 -0.65 -23.84 -30.85
N PRO A 43 -1.09 -24.90 -30.17
CA PRO A 43 -2.50 -25.12 -29.87
C PRO A 43 -3.11 -23.93 -29.10
N PRO A 44 -4.40 -23.59 -29.32
CA PRO A 44 -5.07 -22.49 -28.63
C PRO A 44 -4.97 -22.58 -27.10
N GLU A 45 -5.00 -23.79 -26.55
CA GLU A 45 -4.89 -24.04 -25.11
C GLU A 45 -3.54 -23.58 -24.55
N GLN A 46 -2.46 -23.77 -25.31
CA GLN A 46 -1.12 -23.34 -24.93
C GLN A 46 -1.02 -21.80 -24.96
N ILE A 47 -1.56 -21.15 -25.99
CA ILE A 47 -1.57 -19.68 -26.11
C ILE A 47 -2.36 -19.05 -24.96
N CYS A 48 -3.54 -19.61 -24.64
CA CYS A 48 -4.36 -19.13 -23.54
C CYS A 48 -3.66 -19.31 -22.19
N THR A 49 -2.94 -20.42 -22.00
CA THR A 49 -2.18 -20.69 -20.76
C THR A 49 -1.02 -19.71 -20.63
N GLU A 50 -0.20 -19.54 -21.66
CA GLU A 50 0.92 -18.60 -21.65
C GLU A 50 0.45 -17.15 -21.43
N TYR A 51 -0.65 -16.75 -22.06
CA TYR A 51 -1.26 -15.43 -21.83
C TYR A 51 -1.74 -15.26 -20.39
N ALA A 52 -2.42 -16.26 -19.83
CA ALA A 52 -2.89 -16.23 -18.45
C ALA A 52 -1.73 -16.16 -17.46
N GLU A 53 -0.70 -16.98 -17.64
CA GLU A 53 0.50 -16.99 -16.80
C GLU A 53 1.24 -15.66 -16.85
N LYS A 54 1.45 -15.12 -18.07
CA LYS A 54 2.05 -13.79 -18.27
C LYS A 54 1.25 -12.71 -17.57
N ARG A 55 -0.08 -12.72 -17.68
CA ARG A 55 -0.94 -11.72 -17.03
C ARG A 55 -0.90 -11.82 -15.51
N VAL A 56 -0.88 -13.04 -14.97
CA VAL A 56 -0.75 -13.26 -13.51
C VAL A 56 0.60 -12.77 -13.02
N GLU A 57 1.68 -13.02 -13.75
CA GLU A 57 3.03 -12.56 -13.37
C GLU A 57 3.16 -11.04 -13.43
N GLU A 58 2.67 -10.41 -14.51
CA GLU A 58 2.58 -8.95 -14.61
C GLU A 58 1.79 -8.35 -13.44
N THR A 59 0.64 -8.95 -13.10
CA THR A 59 -0.17 -8.52 -11.96
C THR A 59 0.58 -8.67 -10.63
N ARG A 60 1.32 -9.77 -10.43
CA ARG A 60 2.16 -9.96 -9.23
C ARG A 60 3.26 -8.90 -9.13
N GLN A 61 3.89 -8.56 -10.26
CA GLN A 61 4.92 -7.52 -10.32
C GLN A 61 4.35 -6.13 -10.02
N GLU A 62 3.20 -5.79 -10.60
CA GLU A 62 2.46 -4.56 -10.31
C GLU A 62 2.11 -4.48 -8.81
N MET A 63 1.56 -5.55 -8.24
CA MET A 63 1.24 -5.62 -6.80
C MET A 63 2.49 -5.52 -5.90
N ALA A 64 3.62 -6.08 -6.31
CA ALA A 64 4.89 -6.01 -5.57
C ALA A 64 5.53 -4.61 -5.61
N LEU A 65 5.41 -3.91 -6.75
CA LEU A 65 5.84 -2.53 -6.90
C LEU A 65 4.99 -1.58 -6.06
N GLU A 66 3.66 -1.76 -6.07
CA GLU A 66 2.76 -1.02 -5.19
C GLU A 66 3.07 -1.29 -3.71
N LYS A 67 3.35 -2.54 -3.34
CA LYS A 67 3.77 -2.89 -1.98
C LYS A 67 5.06 -2.18 -1.60
N SER A 68 6.05 -2.15 -2.48
CA SER A 68 7.32 -1.45 -2.23
C SER A 68 7.12 0.07 -2.11
N ALA A 69 6.22 0.65 -2.90
CA ALA A 69 5.85 2.06 -2.79
C ALA A 69 5.12 2.35 -1.48
N ARG A 70 4.20 1.47 -1.03
CA ARG A 70 3.55 1.56 0.29
C ARG A 70 4.55 1.43 1.43
N ASP A 71 5.45 0.45 1.36
CA ASP A 71 6.51 0.20 2.34
C ASP A 71 7.49 1.40 2.44
N ALA A 72 7.70 2.12 1.33
CA ALA A 72 8.45 3.37 1.30
C ALA A 72 7.67 4.56 1.91
N VAL A 73 6.34 4.60 1.74
CA VAL A 73 5.45 5.61 2.33
C VAL A 73 5.27 5.40 3.84
N THR A 74 5.28 4.18 4.36
CA THR A 74 5.19 3.90 5.81
C THR A 74 6.42 4.36 6.60
N LYS A 75 7.55 4.60 5.91
CA LYS A 75 8.75 5.21 6.51
C LYS A 75 8.77 6.74 6.43
N GLN A 76 7.60 7.36 6.27
CA GLN A 76 7.46 8.81 6.30
C GLN A 76 7.54 9.32 7.74
N ALA A 77 8.60 10.08 8.03
CA ALA A 77 8.81 10.68 9.32
C ALA A 77 7.65 11.62 9.67
N SER A 78 7.07 11.46 10.86
CA SER A 78 6.06 12.35 11.42
C SER A 78 6.64 13.14 12.60
N GLN A 79 6.17 14.37 12.77
CA GLN A 79 6.61 15.27 13.83
C GLN A 79 5.38 15.86 14.53
N HIS A 80 5.45 15.93 15.85
CA HIS A 80 4.40 16.55 16.65
C HIS A 80 4.47 18.07 16.48
N LEU A 81 3.33 18.73 16.27
CA LEU A 81 3.33 20.16 15.90
C LEU A 81 4.07 21.04 16.93
N PRO A 82 3.80 20.96 18.25
CA PRO A 82 4.61 21.64 19.27
C PRO A 82 6.12 21.37 19.20
N TYR A 83 6.54 20.19 18.76
CA TYR A 83 7.95 19.85 18.61
C TYR A 83 8.56 20.53 17.37
N LEU A 84 7.84 20.51 16.25
CA LEU A 84 8.23 21.20 15.00
C LEU A 84 8.37 22.72 15.24
N GLU A 85 7.45 23.29 16.01
CA GLU A 85 7.43 24.72 16.37
C GLU A 85 8.41 25.09 17.48
N LYS A 86 9.08 24.09 18.09
CA LYS A 86 10.01 24.27 19.22
C LYS A 86 9.36 24.87 20.48
N ASN A 87 8.05 24.65 20.66
CA ASN A 87 7.31 25.07 21.85
C ASN A 87 7.52 24.08 23.01
N CYS A 88 8.79 23.89 23.40
CA CYS A 88 9.14 22.86 24.38
C CYS A 88 8.49 23.08 25.75
N SER A 89 8.19 24.34 26.09
CA SER A 89 7.58 24.74 27.37
C SER A 89 6.13 24.28 27.53
N ASP A 90 5.45 23.95 26.44
CA ASP A 90 4.05 23.50 26.50
C ASP A 90 3.94 22.10 27.14
N CYS A 91 5.03 21.35 27.11
CA CYS A 91 5.12 20.02 27.70
C CYS A 91 6.13 19.95 28.85
N HIS A 92 7.27 20.66 28.73
CA HIS A 92 8.38 20.58 29.68
C HIS A 92 8.46 21.78 30.63
N ASP A 93 8.52 21.48 31.92
CA ASP A 93 8.85 22.45 32.95
C ASP A 93 10.37 22.50 33.13
N LYS A 94 11.01 23.55 32.58
CA LYS A 94 12.47 23.73 32.65
C LYS A 94 12.99 24.04 34.06
N THR A 95 12.11 24.42 34.99
CA THR A 95 12.49 24.70 36.39
C THR A 95 12.70 23.41 37.19
N LYS A 96 12.11 22.30 36.71
CA LYS A 96 12.26 20.96 37.27
C LYS A 96 13.15 20.14 36.33
N LYS A 97 14.17 19.47 36.86
CA LYS A 97 15.06 18.63 36.03
C LYS A 97 14.26 17.48 35.40
N GLY A 98 14.06 17.54 34.08
CA GLY A 98 13.21 16.57 33.36
C GLY A 98 11.72 16.70 33.65
N GLY A 99 11.28 17.86 34.15
CA GLY A 99 9.89 18.11 34.53
C GLY A 99 8.95 18.18 33.34
N LEU A 100 7.72 17.74 33.58
CA LEU A 100 6.57 17.95 32.71
C LEU A 100 5.64 18.97 33.36
N VAL A 101 4.89 19.73 32.56
CA VAL A 101 3.91 20.71 33.07
C VAL A 101 2.67 20.05 33.69
N ALA A 102 2.44 18.77 33.38
CA ALA A 102 1.41 17.91 33.95
C ALA A 102 1.93 16.46 34.10
N PRO A 103 1.29 15.62 34.91
CA PRO A 103 1.60 14.18 34.97
C PRO A 103 1.55 13.54 33.58
N ARG A 104 2.40 12.53 33.33
CA ARG A 104 2.56 11.94 31.99
C ARG A 104 1.24 11.43 31.40
N ASN A 105 0.39 10.82 32.22
CA ASN A 105 -0.91 10.26 31.83
C ASN A 105 -1.99 11.32 31.58
N GLU A 106 -1.74 12.58 31.96
CA GLU A 106 -2.66 13.71 31.79
C GLU A 106 -2.13 14.71 30.75
N LEU A 107 -0.82 14.72 30.52
CA LEU A 107 -0.13 15.72 29.70
C LEU A 107 -0.70 15.83 28.29
N CYS A 108 -0.99 14.70 27.65
CA CYS A 108 -1.53 14.71 26.29
C CYS A 108 -2.95 15.30 26.25
N PHE A 109 -3.74 15.10 27.31
CA PHE A 109 -5.12 15.58 27.42
C PHE A 109 -5.22 17.08 27.71
N VAL A 110 -4.10 17.76 28.03
CA VAL A 110 -4.06 19.23 28.10
C VAL A 110 -4.55 19.85 26.79
N CYS A 111 -4.27 19.19 25.66
CA CYS A 111 -4.72 19.63 24.33
C CYS A 111 -5.61 18.60 23.62
N HIS A 112 -5.39 17.30 23.83
CA HIS A 112 -6.08 16.25 23.08
C HIS A 112 -7.20 15.57 23.88
N THR A 113 -8.39 16.16 23.89
CA THR A 113 -9.55 15.65 24.65
C THR A 113 -10.35 14.56 23.93
N ASP A 114 -10.06 14.34 22.65
CA ASP A 114 -10.99 13.67 21.75
C ASP A 114 -10.74 12.17 21.56
N PHE A 115 -9.74 11.61 22.23
CA PHE A 115 -9.33 10.21 22.08
C PHE A 115 -10.09 9.23 22.99
N VAL A 116 -11.07 9.69 23.76
CA VAL A 116 -11.84 8.89 24.73
C VAL A 116 -13.35 9.12 24.58
N LYS A 117 -13.87 9.08 23.35
CA LYS A 117 -15.28 9.42 23.05
C LYS A 117 -16.22 8.23 22.84
N GLY A 118 -15.73 6.99 22.81
CA GLY A 118 -16.52 5.80 22.49
C GLY A 118 -16.95 4.96 23.69
N ALA A 119 -17.94 4.09 23.48
CA ALA A 119 -18.40 3.11 24.47
C ALA A 119 -17.29 2.13 24.91
N TYR A 120 -16.37 1.80 24.00
CA TYR A 120 -15.23 0.93 24.24
C TYR A 120 -13.93 1.71 24.03
N VAL A 121 -13.23 2.02 25.12
CA VAL A 121 -11.92 2.69 25.09
C VAL A 121 -10.81 1.66 25.23
N HIS A 122 -9.77 1.79 24.42
CA HIS A 122 -8.64 0.87 24.45
C HIS A 122 -7.81 1.06 25.73
N GLY A 123 -7.40 -0.04 26.36
CA GLY A 123 -6.78 -0.05 27.70
C GLY A 123 -5.65 0.98 27.91
N PRO A 124 -4.61 1.03 27.05
CA PRO A 124 -3.55 2.04 27.17
C PRO A 124 -4.06 3.48 27.11
N VAL A 125 -5.08 3.75 26.28
CA VAL A 125 -5.69 5.09 26.17
C VAL A 125 -6.52 5.42 27.39
N ALA A 126 -7.28 4.45 27.93
CA ALA A 126 -8.09 4.62 29.12
C ALA A 126 -7.27 5.01 30.37
N VAL A 127 -6.00 4.59 30.43
CA VAL A 127 -5.08 4.95 31.53
C VAL A 127 -4.12 6.10 31.18
N GLY A 128 -4.27 6.71 29.99
CA GLY A 128 -3.44 7.82 29.53
C GLY A 128 -2.00 7.44 29.14
N ASP A 129 -1.71 6.17 28.87
CA ASP A 129 -0.38 5.72 28.41
C ASP A 129 -0.23 5.89 26.89
N CYS A 130 -0.33 7.13 26.42
CA CYS A 130 -0.18 7.49 25.00
C CYS A 130 1.21 7.07 24.46
N TYR A 131 2.21 7.10 25.35
CA TYR A 131 3.59 6.75 25.07
C TYR A 131 3.80 5.26 24.87
N ALA A 132 2.82 4.39 25.17
CA ALA A 132 2.89 2.97 24.83
C ALA A 132 3.10 2.80 23.31
N CYS A 133 2.37 3.60 22.52
CA CYS A 133 2.32 3.51 21.07
C CYS A 133 3.00 4.69 20.35
N HIS A 134 2.94 5.89 20.91
CA HIS A 134 3.39 7.12 20.25
C HIS A 134 4.72 7.66 20.81
N LEU A 135 5.45 8.39 19.96
CA LEU A 135 6.62 9.18 20.29
C LEU A 135 6.24 10.68 20.28
N PRO A 136 6.28 11.38 21.42
CA PRO A 136 5.70 12.74 21.57
C PRO A 136 6.40 13.83 20.75
N HIS A 137 7.58 13.56 20.21
CA HIS A 137 8.41 14.54 19.51
C HIS A 137 8.38 14.30 18.00
N ASN A 138 8.92 13.16 17.59
CA ASN A 138 8.99 12.74 16.21
C ASN A 138 9.06 11.21 16.13
N SER A 139 8.70 10.68 14.97
CA SER A 139 8.87 9.27 14.63
C SER A 139 9.25 9.13 13.16
N ALA A 140 9.85 7.99 12.80
CA ALA A 140 10.02 7.58 11.41
C ALA A 140 8.73 7.05 10.77
N PHE A 141 7.66 6.85 11.55
CA PHE A 141 6.38 6.28 11.11
C PHE A 141 5.25 7.32 11.22
N PRO A 142 4.16 7.19 10.44
CA PRO A 142 3.00 8.06 10.52
C PRO A 142 2.40 8.17 11.93
N SER A 143 1.71 9.28 12.20
CA SER A 143 0.98 9.52 13.45
C SER A 143 1.83 9.30 14.70
N LEU A 144 3.13 9.56 14.62
CA LEU A 144 4.10 9.42 15.71
C LEU A 144 4.23 8.01 16.27
N LEU A 145 3.84 6.97 15.54
CA LEU A 145 3.92 5.59 16.03
C LEU A 145 5.38 5.17 16.25
N LYS A 146 5.67 4.40 17.31
CA LYS A 146 7.03 3.88 17.57
C LYS A 146 7.57 2.97 16.46
N THR A 147 6.68 2.24 15.81
CA THR A 147 6.96 1.33 14.71
C THR A 147 5.73 1.22 13.80
N GLU A 148 5.79 0.36 12.79
CA GLU A 148 4.65 0.08 11.91
C GLU A 148 3.41 -0.31 12.72
N ALA A 149 2.23 0.13 12.28
CA ALA A 149 0.98 -0.01 13.04
C ALA A 149 0.73 -1.46 13.51
N GLY A 150 0.88 -2.44 12.61
CA GLY A 150 0.72 -3.85 12.96
C GLY A 150 1.72 -4.35 14.01
N ALA A 151 2.97 -3.89 13.95
CA ALA A 151 4.01 -4.26 14.91
C ALA A 151 3.79 -3.65 16.29
N VAL A 152 3.28 -2.40 16.36
CA VAL A 152 2.86 -1.79 17.65
C VAL A 152 1.78 -2.67 18.29
N CYS A 153 0.75 -3.06 17.53
CA CYS A 153 -0.32 -3.91 18.04
C CYS A 153 0.21 -5.27 18.52
N ALA A 154 1.12 -5.89 17.76
CA ALA A 154 1.71 -7.19 18.07
C ALA A 154 2.64 -7.18 19.31
N THR A 155 3.04 -6.01 19.79
CA THR A 155 3.83 -5.89 21.02
C THR A 155 3.10 -6.51 22.22
N CYS A 156 1.77 -6.30 22.29
CA CYS A 156 0.91 -6.83 23.33
C CYS A 156 -0.01 -7.95 22.82
N HIS A 157 -0.59 -7.82 21.62
CA HIS A 157 -1.53 -8.79 21.08
C HIS A 157 -0.84 -9.89 20.28
N ARG A 158 -0.20 -10.83 21.00
CA ARG A 158 0.59 -11.92 20.42
C ARG A 158 -0.22 -13.19 20.16
N GLU A 159 -1.35 -13.34 20.85
CA GLU A 159 -2.20 -14.50 20.71
C GLU A 159 -3.10 -14.43 19.48
N LYS A 160 -3.64 -15.59 19.10
CA LYS A 160 -4.60 -15.71 18.01
C LYS A 160 -5.85 -14.90 18.35
N ARG A 161 -6.15 -13.91 17.50
CA ARG A 161 -7.33 -13.06 17.66
C ARG A 161 -8.61 -13.90 17.49
N ALA A 162 -9.67 -13.54 18.22
CA ALA A 162 -10.95 -14.26 18.26
C ALA A 162 -11.53 -14.57 16.85
N ALA A 163 -11.37 -13.65 15.90
CA ALA A 163 -11.84 -13.80 14.52
C ALA A 163 -10.71 -14.21 13.55
N SER A 164 -9.99 -15.30 13.83
CA SER A 164 -8.77 -15.64 13.07
C SER A 164 -9.00 -15.81 11.57
N SER A 165 -10.09 -16.47 11.15
CA SER A 165 -10.39 -16.67 9.73
C SER A 165 -10.62 -15.34 8.98
N LEU A 166 -11.17 -14.32 9.67
CA LEU A 166 -11.31 -12.98 9.09
C LEU A 166 -9.94 -12.30 8.97
N HIS A 167 -9.08 -12.43 9.98
CA HIS A 167 -7.71 -11.91 9.89
C HIS A 167 -6.88 -12.59 8.80
N ASP A 168 -7.04 -13.89 8.59
CA ASP A 168 -6.37 -14.61 7.49
C ASP A 168 -6.80 -14.06 6.13
N LYS A 169 -8.11 -13.82 5.95
CA LYS A 169 -8.67 -13.20 4.73
C LYS A 169 -8.22 -11.75 4.56
N ALA A 170 -8.17 -10.98 5.64
CA ALA A 170 -7.69 -9.61 5.64
C ALA A 170 -6.22 -9.55 5.23
N ALA A 171 -5.37 -10.41 5.82
CA ALA A 171 -3.96 -10.54 5.48
C ALA A 171 -3.76 -10.96 4.02
N ALA A 172 -4.56 -11.90 3.51
CA ALA A 172 -4.53 -12.29 2.09
C ALA A 172 -4.89 -11.14 1.14
N LYS A 173 -5.71 -10.19 1.61
CA LYS A 173 -6.04 -8.94 0.91
C LYS A 173 -5.10 -7.77 1.24
N GLN A 174 -4.05 -8.02 2.02
CA GLN A 174 -3.09 -7.00 2.48
C GLN A 174 -3.73 -5.86 3.29
N LEU A 175 -4.84 -6.13 3.97
CA LEU A 175 -5.48 -5.19 4.88
C LEU A 175 -4.76 -5.18 6.24
N GLY A 176 -4.48 -3.99 6.74
CA GLY A 176 -3.90 -3.74 8.04
C GLY A 176 -4.94 -3.64 9.16
N CYS A 177 -4.47 -3.61 10.39
CA CYS A 177 -5.34 -3.55 11.57
C CYS A 177 -6.23 -2.31 11.56
N LEU A 178 -5.69 -1.17 11.12
CA LEU A 178 -6.36 0.13 11.15
C LEU A 178 -7.40 0.31 10.04
N ASP A 179 -7.49 -0.61 9.08
CA ASP A 179 -8.51 -0.59 8.04
C ASP A 179 -9.90 -0.95 8.59
N CYS A 180 -9.94 -1.64 9.72
CA CYS A 180 -11.18 -2.04 10.39
C CYS A 180 -11.24 -1.62 11.86
N HIS A 181 -10.10 -1.46 12.54
CA HIS A 181 -10.06 -1.15 13.95
C HIS A 181 -9.63 0.29 14.24
N ASP A 182 -10.26 0.90 15.23
CA ASP A 182 -9.79 2.13 15.85
C ASP A 182 -8.91 1.83 17.07
N PRO A 183 -7.66 2.34 17.12
CA PRO A 183 -6.74 2.02 18.20
C PRO A 183 -7.03 2.79 19.50
N HIS A 184 -7.93 3.78 19.48
CA HIS A 184 -8.26 4.60 20.64
C HIS A 184 -9.61 4.19 21.23
N PHE A 185 -10.67 4.23 20.43
CA PHE A 185 -12.01 3.89 20.90
C PHE A 185 -12.95 3.49 19.77
N SER A 186 -14.02 2.77 20.12
CA SER A 186 -15.17 2.59 19.23
C SER A 186 -16.48 2.53 20.00
N ASN A 187 -17.58 2.71 19.29
CA ASN A 187 -18.93 2.38 19.77
C ASN A 187 -19.31 0.91 19.49
N ALA A 188 -18.52 0.20 18.69
CA ALA A 188 -18.67 -1.23 18.43
C ALA A 188 -17.66 -2.05 19.26
N PRO A 189 -18.03 -3.28 19.67
CA PRO A 189 -17.10 -4.17 20.37
C PRO A 189 -15.88 -4.48 19.51
N PHE A 190 -14.78 -4.85 20.16
CA PHE A 190 -13.48 -5.14 19.52
C PHE A 190 -12.90 -3.97 18.72
N PHE A 191 -13.32 -2.74 19.04
CA PHE A 191 -12.81 -1.50 18.43
C PHE A 191 -13.05 -1.40 16.92
N LEU A 192 -14.11 -2.01 16.39
CA LEU A 192 -14.43 -1.95 14.95
C LEU A 192 -14.94 -0.55 14.56
N ARG A 193 -14.59 -0.08 13.36
CA ARG A 193 -15.04 1.22 12.81
C ARG A 193 -16.38 1.12 12.09
#